data_AF-A0ABD2YTS8-F1
#
_entry.id   AF-A0ABD2YTS8-F1
#
_cell.length_a   1.000
_cell.length_b   1.000
_cell.length_c   1.000
_cell.angle_alpha   90.00
_cell.angle_beta   90.00
_cell.angle_gamma   90.00
#
_symmetry.space_group_name_H-M   'P 1'
#
loop_
_entity.id
_entity.type
_entity.pdbx_description
1 polymer ?
#
loop_
_entity_poly.entity_id
_entity_poly.type
_entity_poly.pdbx_seq_one_letter_code
_entity_poly.pdbx_strand_id
1 'polypeptide(L)'
;MHSAFSLYWLSQVPQEVKEEGSKTWNKGRISYLRSFNQVIEALRAQFFSDMETFIKARSAELAPGGLLVVLLPVRTHGTHPFESYGANIIDCLVIP
;
A
#
# COMPACT_ATOMS: atom_id res chain seq x y z
N MET A 1 17.00 5.90 9.35
CA MET A 1 15.94 6.53 8.53
C MET A 1 14.58 6.16 9.11
N HIS A 2 13.60 7.07 9.07
CA HIS A 2 12.28 6.85 9.66
C HIS A 2 11.17 7.35 8.73
N SER A 3 10.10 6.58 8.58
CA SER A 3 8.92 6.95 7.81
C SER A 3 7.66 6.51 8.56
N ALA A 4 6.73 7.42 8.81
CA ALA A 4 5.50 7.13 9.54
C ALA A 4 4.28 7.69 8.82
N PHE A 5 3.24 6.86 8.67
CA PHE A 5 1.96 7.24 8.09
C PHE A 5 2.05 7.95 6.72
N SER A 6 2.99 7.53 5.88
CA SER A 6 3.21 8.08 4.54
C SER A 6 3.13 7.02 3.44
N LEU A 7 3.63 5.80 3.71
CA LEU A 7 3.78 4.77 2.68
C LEU A 7 2.47 4.08 2.27
N TYR A 8 1.33 4.42 2.89
CA TYR A 8 0.02 3.97 2.41
C TYR A 8 -0.53 4.83 1.26
N TRP A 9 0.11 5.98 0.98
CA TRP A 9 -0.18 6.76 -0.22
C TRP A 9 0.48 6.13 -1.42
N LEU A 10 -0.34 5.68 -2.37
CA LEU A 10 0.16 5.18 -3.64
C LEU A 10 0.74 6.33 -4.47
N SER A 11 1.77 6.04 -5.24
CA SER A 11 2.38 7.00 -6.18
C SER A 11 1.37 7.46 -7.25
N GLN A 12 0.44 6.57 -7.60
CA GLN A 12 -0.63 6.81 -8.56
C GLN A 12 -1.82 5.88 -8.32
N VAL A 13 -2.98 6.23 -8.88
CA VAL A 13 -4.11 5.31 -8.98
C VAL A 13 -3.92 4.42 -10.21
N PRO A 14 -4.03 3.08 -10.11
CA PRO A 14 -3.95 2.17 -11.25
C PRO A 14 -4.91 2.58 -12.36
N GLN A 15 -4.47 2.47 -13.61
CA GLN A 15 -5.23 3.01 -14.74
C GLN A 15 -6.54 2.25 -14.93
N GLU A 16 -6.48 0.94 -14.80
CA GLU A 16 -7.58 0.00 -14.93
C GLU A 16 -8.66 0.18 -13.83
N VAL A 17 -8.33 0.86 -12.73
CA VAL A 17 -9.28 1.22 -11.65
C VAL A 17 -10.10 2.45 -12.00
N LYS A 18 -9.56 3.36 -12.83
CA LYS A 18 -10.21 4.61 -13.25
C LYS A 18 -10.93 4.48 -14.59
N GLU A 19 -10.53 3.52 -15.41
CA GLU A 19 -11.00 3.36 -16.78
C GLU A 19 -12.43 2.83 -16.84
N GLU A 20 -13.36 3.67 -17.29
CA GLU A 20 -14.76 3.27 -17.48
C GLU A 20 -14.87 2.10 -18.47
N GLY A 21 -15.66 1.09 -18.09
CA GLY A 21 -15.81 -0.14 -18.88
C GLY A 21 -14.74 -1.20 -18.61
N SER A 22 -13.66 -0.89 -17.89
CA SER A 22 -12.70 -1.90 -17.42
C SER A 22 -13.35 -2.87 -16.42
N LYS A 23 -12.90 -4.12 -16.43
CA LYS A 23 -13.31 -5.15 -15.45
C LYS A 23 -12.98 -4.76 -14.00
N THR A 24 -12.00 -3.89 -13.82
CA THR A 24 -11.52 -3.39 -12.52
C THR A 24 -11.97 -1.96 -12.24
N TRP A 25 -12.89 -1.40 -13.05
CA TRP A 25 -13.35 -0.04 -12.86
C TRP A 25 -14.06 0.14 -11.51
N ASN A 26 -13.60 1.08 -10.70
CA ASN A 26 -14.20 1.35 -9.40
C ASN A 26 -15.44 2.26 -9.50
N LYS A 27 -16.45 1.80 -10.23
CA LYS A 27 -17.65 2.57 -10.54
C LYS A 27 -18.33 3.13 -9.30
N GLY A 28 -18.49 4.46 -9.27
CA GLY A 28 -19.22 5.19 -8.24
C GLY A 28 -18.57 5.18 -6.85
N ARG A 29 -17.29 4.82 -6.73
CA ARG A 29 -16.57 4.74 -5.45
C ARG A 29 -15.24 5.47 -5.55
N ILE A 30 -14.92 6.23 -4.50
CA ILE A 30 -13.64 6.94 -4.35
C ILE A 30 -12.63 6.17 -3.49
N SER A 31 -13.05 5.03 -2.92
CA SER A 31 -12.27 4.24 -1.97
C SER A 31 -12.42 2.76 -2.26
N TYR A 32 -11.38 1.99 -1.91
CA TYR A 32 -11.35 0.54 -2.05
C TYR A 32 -12.08 -0.21 -0.92
N LEU A 33 -12.52 0.51 0.13
CA LEU A 33 -13.13 -0.09 1.33
C LEU A 33 -14.29 -1.05 1.01
N ARG A 34 -15.17 -0.67 0.08
CA ARG A 34 -16.34 -1.45 -0.35
C ARG A 34 -16.28 -1.83 -1.83
N SER A 35 -15.06 -1.96 -2.35
CA SER A 35 -14.82 -2.28 -3.76
C SER A 35 -14.74 -3.78 -3.97
N PHE A 36 -14.86 -4.21 -5.23
CA PHE A 36 -14.71 -5.62 -5.58
C PHE A 36 -13.24 -6.06 -5.44
N ASN A 37 -13.03 -7.37 -5.25
CA ASN A 37 -11.69 -7.95 -5.07
C ASN A 37 -10.72 -7.57 -6.21
N GLN A 38 -11.19 -7.43 -7.45
CA GLN A 38 -10.34 -7.03 -8.57
C GLN A 38 -9.76 -5.61 -8.40
N VAL A 39 -10.55 -4.67 -7.85
CA VAL A 39 -10.07 -3.32 -7.52
C VAL A 39 -9.03 -3.37 -6.41
N ILE A 40 -9.28 -4.20 -5.38
CA ILE A 40 -8.39 -4.37 -4.23
C ILE A 40 -7.04 -4.93 -4.69
N GLU A 41 -7.04 -5.94 -5.55
CA GLU A 41 -5.81 -6.55 -6.07
C GLU A 41 -5.04 -5.59 -6.99
N ALA A 42 -5.70 -4.78 -7.82
CA ALA A 42 -5.03 -3.75 -8.61
C ALA A 42 -4.31 -2.70 -7.74
N LEU A 43 -4.97 -2.21 -6.69
CA LEU A 43 -4.35 -1.27 -5.74
C LEU A 43 -3.24 -1.93 -4.92
N ARG A 44 -3.38 -3.21 -4.58
CA ARG A 44 -2.35 -4.00 -3.90
C ARG A 44 -1.10 -4.17 -4.77
N ALA A 45 -1.27 -4.44 -6.06
CA ALA A 45 -0.16 -4.54 -7.00
C ALA A 45 0.62 -3.21 -7.10
N GLN A 46 -0.08 -2.08 -7.17
CA GLN A 46 0.54 -0.76 -7.14
C GLN A 46 1.30 -0.49 -5.84
N PHE A 47 0.71 -0.84 -4.68
CA PHE A 47 1.39 -0.73 -3.39
C PHE A 47 2.70 -1.52 -3.34
N PHE A 48 2.71 -2.77 -3.82
CA PHE A 48 3.93 -3.57 -3.86
C PHE A 48 5.00 -2.95 -4.77
N SER A 49 4.62 -2.46 -5.95
CA SER A 49 5.53 -1.76 -6.85
C SER A 49 6.12 -0.49 -6.22
N ASP A 50 5.29 0.29 -5.52
CA ASP A 50 5.71 1.51 -4.83
C ASP A 50 6.67 1.21 -3.67
N MET A 51 6.35 0.18 -2.87
CA MET A 51 7.19 -0.27 -1.75
C MET A 51 8.53 -0.83 -2.22
N GLU A 52 8.56 -1.61 -3.29
CA GLU A 52 9.81 -2.10 -3.88
C GLU A 52 10.70 -0.94 -4.33
N THR A 53 10.12 0.04 -5.02
CA THR A 53 10.83 1.24 -5.47
C THR A 53 11.36 2.05 -4.28
N PHE A 54 10.54 2.25 -3.25
CA PHE A 54 10.94 2.93 -2.02
C PHE A 54 12.11 2.20 -1.34
N ILE A 55 12.00 0.90 -1.10
CA ILE A 55 13.04 0.12 -0.42
C ILE A 55 14.34 0.15 -1.23
N LYS A 56 14.28 0.01 -2.56
CA LYS A 56 15.45 0.08 -3.45
C LYS A 56 16.14 1.44 -3.42
N ALA A 57 15.38 2.54 -3.38
CA ALA A 57 15.94 3.87 -3.25
C ALA A 57 16.60 4.06 -1.87
N ARG A 58 15.93 3.61 -0.81
CA ARG A 58 16.42 3.78 0.57
C ARG A 58 17.63 2.90 0.89
N SER A 59 17.72 1.70 0.32
CA SER A 59 18.89 0.85 0.49
C SER A 59 20.15 1.45 -0.13
N ALA A 60 20.03 2.16 -1.25
CA ALA A 60 21.16 2.84 -1.89
C ALA A 60 21.67 4.07 -1.11
N GLU A 61 20.82 4.66 -0.27
CA GLU A 61 21.14 5.86 0.53
C GLU A 61 21.65 5.52 1.93
N LEU A 62 21.36 4.31 2.44
CA LEU A 62 21.77 3.88 3.78
C LEU A 62 23.25 3.52 3.80
N ALA A 63 23.95 4.00 4.83
CA ALA A 63 25.30 3.54 5.14
C ALA A 63 25.26 2.07 5.61
N PRO A 64 26.37 1.30 5.48
CA PRO A 64 26.46 -0.05 6.03
C PRO A 64 26.06 -0.09 7.52
N GLY A 65 25.13 -0.98 7.87
CA GLY A 65 24.58 -1.09 9.24
C GLY A 65 23.52 -0.04 9.60
N GLY A 66 23.10 0.81 8.64
CA GLY A 66 22.02 1.76 8.82
C GLY A 66 20.66 1.08 8.93
N LEU A 67 19.75 1.65 9.72
CA LEU A 67 18.40 1.12 9.92
C LEU A 67 17.35 1.98 9.22
N LEU A 68 16.36 1.32 8.62
CA LEU A 68 15.10 1.92 8.18
C LEU A 68 13.98 1.46 9.11
N VAL A 69 13.24 2.40 9.69
CA VAL A 69 12.04 2.12 10.50
C VAL A 69 10.83 2.66 9.77
N VAL A 70 9.83 1.81 9.55
CA VAL A 70 8.58 2.15 8.88
C VAL A 70 7.41 1.92 9.82
N LEU A 71 6.49 2.88 9.88
CA LEU A 71 5.19 2.78 10.56
C LEU A 71 4.07 3.02 9.55
N LEU A 72 3.21 2.03 9.33
CA LEU A 72 2.10 2.13 8.38
C LEU A 72 0.82 1.47 8.93
N PRO A 73 -0.37 1.96 8.54
CA PRO A 73 -1.61 1.26 8.81
C PRO A 73 -1.65 -0.04 8.03
N VAL A 74 -1.90 -1.15 8.73
CA VAL A 74 -2.04 -2.47 8.10
C VAL A 74 -3.41 -3.08 8.39
N ARG A 75 -3.79 -3.98 7.49
CA ARG A 75 -5.00 -4.78 7.58
C ARG A 75 -4.64 -6.23 7.90
N THR A 76 -5.45 -6.88 8.73
CA THR A 76 -5.33 -8.31 9.02
C THR A 76 -5.39 -9.14 7.74
N HIS A 77 -4.51 -10.12 7.62
CA HIS A 77 -4.51 -11.00 6.45
C HIS A 77 -5.87 -11.71 6.30
N GLY A 78 -6.37 -11.80 5.07
CA GLY A 78 -7.64 -12.45 4.76
C GLY A 78 -8.92 -11.66 5.03
N THR A 79 -8.87 -10.49 5.69
CA THR A 79 -10.09 -9.67 5.92
C THR A 79 -10.42 -8.78 4.73
N HIS A 80 -11.70 -8.53 4.44
CA HIS A 80 -12.04 -7.50 3.47
C HIS A 80 -11.68 -6.10 4.03
N PRO A 81 -11.29 -5.12 3.19
CA PRO A 81 -11.02 -3.75 3.65
C PRO A 81 -12.14 -3.15 4.50
N PHE A 82 -13.41 -3.42 4.17
CA PHE A 82 -14.57 -3.00 4.95
C PHE A 82 -14.64 -3.63 6.36
N GLU A 83 -14.08 -4.83 6.54
CA GLU A 83 -14.11 -5.57 7.81
C GLU A 83 -12.98 -5.16 8.76
N SER A 84 -12.10 -4.26 8.31
CA SER A 84 -10.95 -3.81 9.07
C SER A 84 -11.33 -2.63 9.95
N TYR A 85 -12.05 -2.93 11.04
CA TYR A 85 -12.60 -1.93 11.98
C TYR A 85 -11.54 -1.18 12.81
N GLY A 86 -10.28 -1.60 12.76
CA GLY A 86 -9.14 -0.84 13.27
C GLY A 86 -7.94 -1.08 12.37
N ALA A 87 -7.36 -0.02 11.81
CA ALA A 87 -6.03 -0.13 11.24
C ALA A 87 -5.08 -0.53 12.38
N ASN A 88 -4.47 -1.72 12.30
CA ASN A 88 -3.42 -2.06 13.25
C ASN A 88 -2.25 -1.11 12.97
N ILE A 89 -1.72 -0.46 14.01
CA ILE A 89 -0.71 0.59 13.86
C ILE A 89 0.72 0.03 13.79
N ILE A 90 0.98 -1.25 14.07
CA ILE A 90 2.36 -1.71 14.23
C ILE A 90 2.71 -2.80 13.21
N ASP A 91 3.56 -2.43 12.26
CA ASP A 91 4.54 -3.34 11.68
C ASP A 91 5.85 -2.54 11.52
N CYS A 92 6.70 -2.55 12.55
CA CYS A 92 8.03 -1.95 12.46
C CYS A 92 8.91 -2.87 11.60
N LEU A 93 8.90 -2.65 10.28
CA LEU A 93 9.85 -3.35 9.41
C LEU A 93 11.21 -2.67 9.53
N VAL A 94 12.14 -3.34 10.23
CA VAL A 94 13.56 -3.01 10.21
C VAL A 94 14.20 -3.82 9.08
N ILE A 95 14.66 -3.13 8.04
CA ILE A 95 15.41 -3.78 6.95
C ILE A 95 16.91 -3.55 7.22
N PRO A 96 17.70 -4.61 7.51
CA PRO A 96 19.15 -4.53 7.64
C PRO A 96 19.87 -4.39 6.28
#